data_AF-A0A357N6Z6-F1
#
_entry.id   AF-A0A357N6Z6-F1
#
_cell.length_a   1.000
_cell.length_b   1.000
_cell.length_c   1.000
_cell.angle_alpha   90.00
_cell.angle_beta   90.00
_cell.angle_gamma   90.00
#
_symmetry.space_group_name_H-M   'P 1'
#
loop_
_entity.id
_entity.type
_entity.pdbx_description
1 polymer ?
#
loop_
_entity_poly.entity_id
_entity_poly.type
_entity_poly.pdbx_seq_one_letter_code
_entity_poly.pdbx_strand_id
1 'polypeptide(L)'
;MTDLSGFKYIWDGTDPGWVVHRRIEDREHLSIVFPDGADFLDLKAMRAVLPELAAASAVNVMALKGALSYDLGEHESSIARRLKEMCASRQLTIRSEAQRFVRYGVLNELRRVYCLIEDDELNRAVAEHAIHQGVPVRESTV
;
A
#
# COMPACT_ATOMS: atom_id res chain seq x y z
N MET A 1 -7.62 -16.35 16.67
CA MET A 1 -6.72 -17.24 15.91
C MET A 1 -7.37 -17.47 14.57
N THR A 2 -6.69 -17.10 13.48
CA THR A 2 -7.16 -17.34 12.10
C THR A 2 -7.11 -18.84 11.82
N ASP A 3 -8.21 -19.41 11.30
CA ASP A 3 -8.23 -20.82 10.90
C ASP A 3 -7.47 -20.98 9.57
N LEU A 4 -6.41 -21.78 9.60
CA LEU A 4 -5.52 -22.03 8.45
C LEU A 4 -5.70 -23.44 7.86
N SER A 5 -6.67 -24.20 8.36
CA SER A 5 -6.87 -25.61 7.99
C SER A 5 -7.08 -25.81 6.48
N GLY A 6 -7.75 -24.86 5.82
CA GLY A 6 -7.97 -24.85 4.37
C GLY A 6 -6.70 -24.73 3.52
N PHE A 7 -5.55 -24.38 4.10
CA PHE A 7 -4.28 -24.17 3.40
C PHE A 7 -3.21 -25.20 3.75
N LYS A 8 -3.57 -26.21 4.55
CA LYS A 8 -2.62 -27.18 5.11
C LYS A 8 -1.78 -27.91 4.04
N TYR A 9 -2.36 -28.13 2.86
CA TYR A 9 -1.71 -28.75 1.71
C TYR A 9 -0.41 -28.06 1.26
N ILE A 10 -0.22 -26.79 1.65
CA ILE A 10 0.99 -26.01 1.34
C ILE A 10 2.21 -26.55 2.09
N TRP A 11 2.05 -27.06 3.31
CA TRP A 11 3.16 -27.40 4.21
C TRP A 11 3.14 -28.82 4.76
N ASP A 12 2.03 -29.56 4.66
CA ASP A 12 1.95 -30.93 5.17
C ASP A 12 2.47 -31.99 4.19
N GLY A 13 2.96 -31.58 3.02
CA GLY A 13 3.54 -32.45 2.01
C GLY A 13 2.52 -33.24 1.17
N THR A 14 1.22 -33.05 1.39
CA THR A 14 0.17 -33.69 0.57
C THR A 14 0.17 -33.18 -0.88
N ASP A 15 0.63 -31.94 -1.07
CA ASP A 15 0.80 -31.34 -2.39
C ASP A 15 2.20 -30.70 -2.52
N PRO A 16 3.21 -31.36 -3.10
CA PRO A 16 4.57 -30.85 -3.11
C PRO A 16 4.77 -29.67 -4.07
N GLY A 17 5.84 -28.90 -3.85
CA GLY A 17 6.30 -27.84 -4.76
C GLY A 17 5.95 -26.43 -4.34
N TRP A 18 5.31 -26.24 -3.18
CA TRP A 18 5.02 -24.91 -2.66
C TRP A 18 6.28 -24.18 -2.17
N VAL A 19 6.30 -22.88 -2.43
CA VAL A 19 7.30 -21.92 -1.96
C VAL A 19 6.58 -20.64 -1.54
N VAL A 20 7.15 -19.95 -0.56
CA VAL A 20 6.70 -18.61 -0.16
C VAL A 20 7.56 -17.58 -0.89
N HIS A 21 6.95 -16.75 -1.71
CA HIS A 21 7.58 -15.54 -2.23
C HIS A 21 7.44 -14.42 -1.22
N ARG A 22 8.57 -13.85 -0.80
CA ARG A 22 8.63 -12.69 0.06
C ARG A 22 9.14 -11.51 -0.76
N ARG A 23 8.31 -10.48 -0.87
CA ARG A 23 8.63 -9.25 -1.59
C ARG A 23 8.73 -8.10 -0.60
N ILE A 24 9.80 -7.33 -0.70
CA ILE A 24 9.93 -6.08 0.02
C ILE A 24 9.55 -4.96 -0.94
N GLU A 25 8.59 -4.14 -0.53
CA GLU A 25 8.15 -2.95 -1.27
C GLU A 25 8.43 -1.72 -0.42
N ASP A 26 9.31 -0.86 -0.92
CA ASP A 26 9.52 0.47 -0.34
C ASP A 26 8.50 1.42 -0.95
N ARG A 27 7.64 1.99 -0.11
CA ARG A 27 6.59 2.95 -0.45
C ARG A 27 6.77 4.23 0.34
N GLU A 28 6.08 5.27 -0.09
CA GLU A 28 6.04 6.55 0.60
C GLU A 28 4.60 6.90 0.95
N HIS A 29 4.35 7.14 2.23
CA HIS A 29 3.11 7.74 2.67
C HIS A 29 3.22 9.26 2.56
N LEU A 30 2.28 9.88 1.85
CA LEU A 30 2.30 11.30 1.57
C LEU A 30 1.10 11.99 2.22
N SER A 31 1.34 13.16 2.79
CA SER A 31 0.27 14.05 3.26
C SER A 31 0.60 15.49 2.91
N ILE A 32 -0.42 16.26 2.52
CA ILE A 32 -0.31 17.72 2.39
C ILE A 32 -0.47 18.31 3.79
N VAL A 33 0.37 19.27 4.15
CA VAL A 33 0.38 19.92 5.47
C VAL A 33 0.03 21.40 5.35
N PHE A 34 -0.84 21.86 6.25
CA PHE A 34 -1.29 23.24 6.37
C PHE A 34 -0.99 23.74 7.79
N PRO A 35 0.17 24.37 8.04
CA PRO A 35 0.58 24.77 9.39
C PRO A 35 -0.45 25.65 10.12
N ASP A 36 -1.11 26.53 9.36
CA ASP A 36 -2.12 27.47 9.86
C ASP A 36 -3.56 27.02 9.58
N GLY A 37 -3.73 25.77 9.12
CA GLY A 37 -4.98 25.23 8.61
C GLY A 37 -5.26 25.62 7.15
N ALA A 38 -5.88 24.71 6.39
CA ALA A 38 -6.10 24.88 4.96
C ALA A 38 -6.96 26.12 4.66
N ASP A 39 -6.47 27.00 3.81
CA ASP A 39 -7.19 28.19 3.37
C ASP A 39 -7.86 28.00 1.99
N PHE A 40 -8.46 29.07 1.44
CA PHE A 40 -9.12 28.97 0.14
C PHE A 40 -8.14 28.76 -1.03
N LEU A 41 -6.92 29.30 -0.95
CA LEU A 41 -5.87 29.11 -1.96
C LEU A 41 -5.37 27.67 -1.95
N ASP A 42 -5.19 27.08 -0.76
CA ASP A 42 -4.84 25.69 -0.57
C ASP A 42 -5.89 24.78 -1.21
N LEU A 43 -7.17 24.98 -0.90
CA LEU A 43 -8.26 24.16 -1.46
C LEU A 43 -8.32 24.28 -2.99
N LYS A 44 -8.08 25.48 -3.54
CA LYS A 44 -8.00 25.68 -4.99
C LYS A 44 -6.80 24.95 -5.60
N ALA A 45 -5.64 25.01 -4.95
CA ALA A 45 -4.43 24.31 -5.37
C ALA A 45 -4.62 22.78 -5.34
N MET A 46 -5.22 22.27 -4.26
CA MET A 46 -5.55 20.84 -4.12
C MET A 46 -6.47 20.36 -5.24
N ARG A 47 -7.55 21.09 -5.56
CA ARG A 47 -8.44 20.75 -6.69
C ARG A 47 -7.75 20.76 -8.05
N ALA A 48 -6.64 21.49 -8.20
CA ALA A 48 -5.88 21.53 -9.45
C ALA A 48 -4.91 20.35 -9.60
N VAL A 49 -4.58 19.67 -8.49
CA VAL A 49 -3.62 18.56 -8.47
C VAL A 49 -4.32 17.20 -8.29
N LEU A 50 -5.40 17.17 -7.50
CA LEU A 50 -6.07 15.95 -7.05
C LEU A 50 -7.39 15.76 -7.82
N PRO A 51 -7.46 14.79 -8.77
CA PRO A 51 -8.64 14.56 -9.59
C PRO A 51 -9.91 14.29 -8.79
N GLU A 52 -9.80 13.58 -7.66
CA GLU A 52 -10.91 13.27 -6.76
C GLU A 52 -11.53 14.54 -6.15
N LEU A 53 -10.71 15.52 -5.79
CA LEU A 53 -11.19 16.81 -5.29
C LEU A 53 -11.67 17.72 -6.43
N ALA A 54 -11.08 17.59 -7.62
CA ALA A 54 -11.55 18.28 -8.82
C ALA A 54 -12.99 17.85 -9.18
N ALA A 55 -13.30 16.56 -9.03
CA ALA A 55 -14.62 15.98 -9.26
C ALA A 55 -15.60 16.22 -8.09
N ALA A 56 -15.11 16.48 -6.89
CA ALA A 56 -15.95 16.73 -5.72
C ALA A 56 -16.72 18.06 -5.81
N SER A 57 -17.89 18.10 -5.16
CA SER A 57 -18.68 19.33 -5.02
C SER A 57 -17.90 20.41 -4.27
N ALA A 58 -18.22 21.70 -4.52
CA ALA A 58 -17.59 22.80 -3.81
C ALA A 58 -17.81 22.70 -2.29
N VAL A 59 -18.99 22.25 -1.85
CA VAL A 59 -19.31 22.06 -0.42
C VAL A 59 -18.39 21.03 0.23
N ASN A 60 -18.15 19.90 -0.44
CA ASN A 60 -17.29 18.84 0.10
C ASN A 60 -15.84 19.29 0.22
N VAL A 61 -15.34 20.05 -0.77
CA VAL A 61 -13.98 20.59 -0.68
C VAL A 61 -13.89 21.69 0.37
N MET A 62 -14.89 22.56 0.49
CA MET A 62 -14.92 23.61 1.51
C MET A 62 -14.98 23.06 2.94
N ALA A 63 -15.47 21.83 3.13
CA ALA A 63 -15.43 21.15 4.43
C ALA A 63 -14.00 20.85 4.91
N LEU A 64 -13.01 20.88 4.01
CA LEU A 64 -11.59 20.73 4.36
C LEU A 64 -10.95 22.03 4.87
N LYS A 65 -11.65 23.17 4.82
CA LYS A 65 -11.12 24.45 5.29
C LYS A 65 -10.74 24.36 6.78
N GLY A 66 -9.54 24.81 7.12
CA GLY A 66 -8.98 24.75 8.47
C GLY A 66 -8.38 23.38 8.85
N ALA A 67 -8.45 22.37 7.98
CA ALA A 67 -7.75 21.10 8.22
C ALA A 67 -6.24 21.33 8.27
N LEU A 68 -5.55 20.65 9.20
CA LEU A 68 -4.10 20.76 9.35
C LEU A 68 -3.32 19.87 8.37
N SER A 69 -3.99 18.85 7.83
CA SER A 69 -3.41 17.96 6.84
C SER A 69 -4.46 17.29 5.98
N TYR A 70 -4.06 16.85 4.79
CA TYR A 70 -4.84 15.99 3.91
C TYR A 70 -4.01 14.77 3.53
N ASP A 71 -4.54 13.57 3.78
CA ASP A 71 -3.87 12.31 3.49
C ASP A 71 -3.97 12.00 1.98
N LEU A 72 -2.82 11.73 1.36
CA LEU A 72 -2.74 11.27 -0.04
C LEU A 72 -2.58 9.76 -0.12
N GLY A 73 -2.34 9.07 1.01
CA GLY A 73 -2.13 7.64 1.08
C GLY A 73 -0.70 7.22 0.72
N GLU A 74 -0.57 5.92 0.46
CA GLU A 74 0.70 5.26 0.18
C GLU A 74 0.93 5.11 -1.33
N HIS A 75 2.15 5.43 -1.77
CA HIS A 75 2.52 5.41 -3.19
C HIS A 75 3.87 4.74 -3.39
N GLU A 76 4.05 4.09 -4.53
CA GLU A 76 5.39 3.71 -5.00
C GLU A 76 6.24 4.96 -5.22
N SER A 77 7.56 4.86 -5.04
CA SER A 77 8.48 6.02 -5.08
C SER A 77 8.36 6.86 -6.36
N SER A 78 8.11 6.22 -7.51
CA SER A 78 7.96 6.92 -8.79
C SER A 78 6.71 7.82 -8.83
N ILE A 79 5.59 7.31 -8.31
CA ILE A 79 4.32 8.01 -8.19
C ILE A 79 4.43 9.09 -7.10
N ALA A 80 5.03 8.75 -5.96
CA ALA A 80 5.25 9.67 -4.85
C ALA A 80 6.05 10.90 -5.28
N ARG A 81 7.14 10.70 -6.04
CA ARG A 81 7.94 11.78 -6.62
C ARG A 81 7.11 12.70 -7.53
N ARG A 82 6.30 12.12 -8.42
CA ARG A 82 5.45 12.90 -9.34
C ARG A 82 4.42 13.73 -8.55
N LEU A 83 3.79 13.16 -7.53
CA LEU A 83 2.83 13.89 -6.68
C LEU A 83 3.50 15.03 -5.92
N LYS A 84 4.71 14.81 -5.38
CA LYS A 84 5.53 15.86 -4.76
C LYS A 84 5.78 17.03 -5.71
N GLU A 85 6.20 16.75 -6.95
CA GLU A 85 6.46 17.77 -7.96
C GLU A 85 5.18 18.55 -8.33
N MET A 86 4.06 17.86 -8.52
CA MET A 86 2.77 18.48 -8.82
C MET A 86 2.30 19.40 -7.69
N CYS A 87 2.41 18.95 -6.43
CA CYS A 87 2.04 19.76 -5.27
C CYS A 87 2.97 20.96 -5.08
N ALA A 88 4.29 20.76 -5.22
CA ALA A 88 5.29 21.83 -5.13
C ALA A 88 5.04 22.92 -6.18
N SER A 89 4.65 22.55 -7.41
CA SER A 89 4.30 23.51 -8.47
C SER A 89 3.09 24.41 -8.13
N ARG A 90 2.31 24.02 -7.13
CA ARG A 90 1.15 24.75 -6.61
C ARG A 90 1.36 25.29 -5.19
N GLN A 91 2.62 25.33 -4.72
CA GLN A 91 3.00 25.81 -3.38
C GLN A 91 2.39 25.00 -2.22
N LEU A 92 1.96 23.76 -2.48
CA LEU A 92 1.49 22.86 -1.44
C LEU A 92 2.69 22.17 -0.78
N THR A 93 2.74 22.18 0.54
CA THR A 93 3.79 21.52 1.31
C THR A 93 3.41 20.06 1.56
N ILE A 94 4.30 19.13 1.18
CA ILE A 94 4.12 17.69 1.42
C ILE A 94 5.04 17.22 2.54
N ARG A 95 4.47 16.48 3.50
CA ARG A 95 5.19 15.56 4.38
C ARG A 95 5.24 14.19 3.73
N SER A 96 6.42 13.58 3.77
CA SER A 96 6.68 12.27 3.19
C SER A 96 7.37 11.39 4.21
N GLU A 97 6.83 10.19 4.37
CA GLU A 97 7.34 9.20 5.30
C GLU A 97 7.61 7.92 4.51
N ALA A 98 8.87 7.48 4.52
CA ALA A 98 9.26 6.22 3.89
C ALA A 98 8.73 5.06 4.73
N GLN A 99 8.09 4.11 4.07
CA GLN A 99 7.51 2.91 4.67
C GLN A 99 7.98 1.68 3.90
N ARG A 100 8.34 0.64 4.64
CA ARG A 100 8.75 -0.64 4.07
C ARG A 100 7.66 -1.67 4.34
N PHE A 101 7.10 -2.21 3.27
CA PHE A 101 6.11 -3.27 3.31
C PHE A 101 6.75 -4.60 2.97
N VAL A 102 6.31 -5.65 3.66
CA VAL A 102 6.62 -7.03 3.28
C VAL A 102 5.33 -7.65 2.79
N ARG A 103 5.33 -8.04 1.52
CA ARG A 103 4.22 -8.75 0.88
C ARG A 103 4.61 -10.20 0.70
N TYR A 104 3.63 -11.07 0.87
CA TYR A 104 3.81 -12.50 0.74
C TYR A 104 2.99 -13.04 -0.42
N GLY A 105 3.48 -14.13 -0.97
CA GLY A 105 2.81 -14.91 -1.99
C GLY A 105 3.12 -16.37 -1.80
N VAL A 106 2.19 -17.24 -2.19
CA VAL A 106 2.39 -18.68 -2.13
C VAL A 106 2.23 -19.26 -3.52
N LEU A 107 3.32 -19.80 -4.06
CA LEU A 107 3.43 -20.32 -5.41
C LEU A 107 3.78 -21.81 -5.35
N ASN A 108 3.15 -22.62 -6.18
CA ASN A 108 3.62 -23.97 -6.45
C ASN A 108 4.53 -23.93 -7.69
N GLU A 109 5.84 -24.04 -7.49
CA GLU A 109 6.85 -23.99 -8.57
C GLU A 109 6.73 -25.18 -9.54
N LEU A 110 6.31 -26.36 -9.04
CA LEU A 110 6.15 -27.57 -9.86
C LEU A 110 4.98 -27.45 -10.85
N ARG A 111 3.84 -26.94 -10.37
CA ARG A 111 2.63 -26.76 -11.18
C ARG A 111 2.52 -25.39 -11.84
N ARG A 112 3.36 -24.44 -11.46
CA ARG A 112 3.32 -23.03 -11.89
C ARG A 112 1.99 -22.35 -11.60
N VAL A 113 1.40 -22.63 -10.43
CA VAL A 113 0.14 -22.03 -9.98
C VAL A 113 0.34 -21.19 -8.74
N TYR A 114 -0.42 -20.10 -8.63
CA TYR A 114 -0.41 -19.21 -7.48
C TYR A 114 -1.62 -19.50 -6.59
N CYS A 115 -1.42 -19.57 -5.28
CA CYS A 115 -2.50 -19.60 -4.31
C CYS A 115 -2.98 -18.16 -4.10
N LEU A 116 -4.10 -17.81 -4.74
CA LEU A 116 -4.71 -16.50 -4.57
C LEU A 116 -5.50 -16.48 -3.25
N ILE A 117 -5.03 -15.66 -2.32
CA ILE A 117 -5.69 -15.38 -1.05
C ILE A 117 -5.96 -13.88 -1.07
N GLU A 118 -7.22 -13.49 -1.24
CA GLU A 118 -7.64 -12.09 -1.43
C GLU A 118 -7.56 -11.26 -0.14
N ASP A 119 -7.69 -11.92 1.01
CA ASP A 119 -7.52 -11.29 2.31
C ASP A 119 -6.04 -11.19 2.66
N ASP A 120 -5.53 -9.96 2.73
CA ASP A 120 -4.12 -9.64 3.01
C ASP A 120 -3.65 -10.18 4.37
N GLU A 121 -4.50 -10.15 5.40
CA GLU A 121 -4.14 -10.62 6.74
C GLU A 121 -4.06 -12.14 6.78
N LEU A 122 -5.02 -12.82 6.12
CA LEU A 122 -5.01 -14.26 5.94
C LEU A 122 -3.81 -14.70 5.10
N ASN A 123 -3.52 -14.00 4.00
CA ASN A 123 -2.37 -14.29 3.16
C ASN A 123 -1.07 -14.24 3.95
N ARG A 124 -0.87 -13.16 4.73
CA ARG A 124 0.27 -13.01 5.62
C ARG A 124 0.32 -14.16 6.64
N ALA A 125 -0.79 -14.48 7.30
CA ALA A 125 -0.84 -15.55 8.29
C ALA A 125 -0.51 -16.93 7.70
N VAL A 126 -1.04 -17.24 6.51
CA VAL A 126 -0.75 -18.49 5.77
C VAL A 126 0.73 -18.56 5.41
N ALA A 127 1.30 -17.48 4.87
CA ALA A 127 2.70 -17.43 4.48
C ALA A 127 3.64 -17.55 5.69
N GLU A 128 3.41 -16.80 6.76
CA GLU A 128 4.19 -16.88 7.99
C GLU A 128 4.11 -18.28 8.62
N HIS A 129 2.93 -18.90 8.61
CA HIS A 129 2.78 -20.27 9.09
C HIS A 129 3.55 -21.26 8.21
N ALA A 130 3.45 -21.16 6.88
CA ALA A 130 4.19 -21.99 5.94
C ALA A 130 5.72 -21.88 6.15
N ILE A 131 6.23 -20.67 6.36
CA ILE A 131 7.65 -20.43 6.68
C ILE A 131 8.04 -21.16 7.97
N HIS A 132 7.22 -21.06 9.03
CA HIS A 132 7.47 -21.76 10.30
C HIS A 132 7.47 -23.29 10.13
N GLN A 133 6.68 -23.82 9.20
CA GLN A 133 6.65 -25.26 8.87
C GLN A 133 7.80 -25.70 7.95
N GLY A 134 8.68 -24.78 7.53
CA GLY A 134 9.85 -25.08 6.72
C GLY A 134 9.65 -25.02 5.21
N VAL A 135 8.54 -24.43 4.75
CA VAL A 135 8.33 -24.18 3.30
C VAL A 135 9.42 -23.21 2.79
N PRO A 136 10.09 -23.50 1.67
CA PRO A 136 11.17 -22.65 1.16
C PRO A 136 10.72 -21.23 0.84
N VAL A 137 11.60 -20.26 1.10
CA VAL A 137 11.35 -18.84 0.81
C VAL A 137 12.16 -18.38 -0.40
N ARG A 138 11.54 -17.57 -1.25
CA ARG A 138 12.19 -16.83 -2.35
C ARG A 138 12.07 -15.33 -2.06
N GLU A 139 13.20 -14.66 -1.94
CA GLU A 139 13.23 -13.21 -1.77
C GLU A 139 13.21 -12.53 -3.13
N SER A 140 12.47 -11.43 -3.23
CA SER A 140 12.48 -10.57 -4.41
C SER A 140 12.44 -9.12 -3.97
N THR A 141 13.46 -8.36 -4.35
CA THR A 141 13.47 -6.89 -4.29
C THR A 141 12.98 -6.34 -5.62
N VAL A 142 12.09 -5.35 -5.55
CA VAL A 142 11.70 -4.54 -6.71
C VAL A 142 12.22 -3.13 -6.51
#